data_AF-A0A538DHK0-F1
#
_entry.id   AF-A0A538DHK0-F1
#
_cell.length_a   1.000
_cell.length_b   1.000
_cell.length_c   1.000
_cell.angle_alpha   90.00
_cell.angle_beta   90.00
_cell.angle_gamma   90.00
#
_symmetry.space_group_name_H-M   'P 1'
#
loop_
_entity.id
_entity.type
_entity.pdbx_description
1 polymer ?
#
loop_
_entity_poly.entity_id
_entity_poly.type
_entity_poly.pdbx_seq_one_letter_code
_entity_poly.pdbx_strand_id
1 'polypeptide(L)'
;MGVPPEPPEEHPGPPPVDADADECPRCGAPYEPLQEYCLECGLRLPVQRGIVPVLATAWRRRFSRYPGDWIWPVLGLLIIAALAGAVAILARSGTDESATKTRAETQETVPLGTGTGTASLPAVTETSTLPTESTPTTAPEQPPPPPPSNQLTEWPAGQNGWTIVLSSIPQSGGRTTALNEARKAMNAGLTDVGVLDSSQFSSLHSGYFVVFSGIFNSEQQARTALDTAQGTYPQSYVRQIE
;
A
#
# COMPACT_ATOMS: atom_id res chain seq x y z
N MET A 1 -37.64 -9.14 71.16
CA MET A 1 -36.39 -9.67 70.58
C MET A 1 -36.58 -9.69 69.06
N GLY A 2 -36.43 -8.53 68.41
CA GLY A 2 -36.55 -8.42 66.95
C GLY A 2 -35.18 -8.61 66.33
N VAL A 3 -35.08 -9.49 65.34
CA VAL A 3 -33.87 -9.74 64.56
C VAL A 3 -33.63 -8.51 63.66
N PRO A 4 -32.42 -7.91 63.63
CA PRO A 4 -32.14 -6.79 62.74
C PRO A 4 -32.08 -7.25 61.28
N PRO A 5 -32.45 -6.41 60.30
CA PRO A 5 -32.34 -6.75 58.88
C PRO A 5 -30.87 -6.83 58.45
N GLU A 6 -30.51 -7.87 57.69
CA GLU A 6 -29.21 -8.00 57.02
C GLU A 6 -29.00 -6.86 56.01
N PRO A 7 -27.77 -6.30 55.92
CA PRO A 7 -27.44 -5.32 54.89
C PRO A 7 -27.43 -5.99 53.50
N PRO A 8 -27.76 -5.25 52.42
CA PRO A 8 -27.68 -5.78 51.07
C PRO A 8 -26.23 -6.11 50.72
N GLU A 9 -26.00 -7.33 50.22
CA GLU A 9 -24.71 -7.72 49.66
C GLU A 9 -24.44 -6.89 48.40
N GLU A 10 -23.51 -5.94 48.52
CA GLU A 10 -23.02 -5.16 47.40
C GLU A 10 -22.16 -6.07 46.51
N HIS A 11 -22.78 -6.60 45.46
CA HIS A 11 -22.06 -7.33 44.42
C HIS A 11 -21.01 -6.38 43.80
N PRO A 12 -19.70 -6.71 43.85
CA PRO A 12 -18.73 -5.96 43.08
C PRO A 12 -19.09 -6.14 41.61
N GLY A 13 -19.50 -5.05 40.97
CA GLY A 13 -19.69 -5.02 39.52
C GLY A 13 -18.41 -5.52 38.83
N PRO A 14 -18.53 -6.23 37.70
CA PRO A 14 -17.34 -6.66 36.97
C PRO A 14 -16.44 -5.46 36.69
N PRO A 15 -15.11 -5.59 36.81
CA PRO A 15 -14.21 -4.49 36.50
C PRO A 15 -14.49 -3.98 35.08
N PRO A 16 -14.34 -2.68 34.80
CA PRO A 16 -14.36 -2.19 33.42
C PRO A 16 -13.23 -2.89 32.68
N VAL A 17 -13.58 -3.92 31.93
CA VAL A 17 -12.72 -4.41 30.87
C VAL A 17 -12.71 -3.28 29.87
N ASP A 18 -11.59 -2.55 29.79
CA ASP A 18 -11.21 -1.81 28.60
C ASP A 18 -11.04 -2.84 27.48
N ALA A 19 -12.16 -3.36 27.00
CA ALA A 19 -12.22 -4.18 25.82
C ALA A 19 -11.86 -3.22 24.69
N ASP A 20 -10.75 -3.49 24.01
CA ASP A 20 -10.41 -2.87 22.74
C ASP A 20 -11.63 -2.99 21.81
N ALA A 21 -12.47 -1.95 21.80
CA ALA A 21 -13.69 -1.91 21.02
C ALA A 21 -13.28 -1.60 19.58
N ASP A 22 -13.26 -2.63 18.75
CA ASP A 22 -13.05 -2.47 17.32
C ASP A 22 -14.21 -1.66 16.70
N GLU A 23 -13.94 -0.93 15.62
CA GLU A 23 -14.90 -0.03 14.99
C GLU A 23 -15.55 -0.67 13.75
N CYS A 24 -16.86 -0.53 13.61
CA CYS A 24 -17.59 -1.06 12.46
C CYS A 24 -17.13 -0.36 11.16
N PRO A 25 -16.73 -1.10 10.11
CA PRO A 25 -16.18 -0.51 8.89
C PRO A 25 -17.21 0.25 8.04
N ARG A 26 -18.50 0.16 8.36
CA ARG A 26 -19.58 0.85 7.63
C ARG A 26 -20.04 2.13 8.31
N CYS A 27 -20.22 2.12 9.63
CA CYS A 27 -20.78 3.25 10.39
C CYS A 27 -19.86 3.81 11.48
N GLY A 28 -18.71 3.18 11.74
CA GLY A 28 -17.77 3.62 12.77
C GLY A 28 -18.22 3.34 14.21
N ALA A 29 -19.36 2.69 14.42
CA ALA A 29 -19.82 2.35 15.75
C ALA A 29 -18.88 1.33 16.42
N PRO A 30 -18.50 1.52 17.69
CA PRO A 30 -17.72 0.54 18.44
C PRO A 30 -18.54 -0.75 18.61
N TYR A 31 -17.88 -1.90 18.52
CA TYR A 31 -18.51 -3.20 18.73
C TYR A 31 -17.66 -4.12 19.61
N GLU A 32 -18.31 -5.07 20.28
CA GLU A 32 -17.63 -6.04 21.13
C GLU A 32 -17.00 -7.17 20.29
N PRO A 33 -15.83 -7.72 20.67
CA PRO A 33 -15.08 -8.70 19.86
C PRO A 33 -15.83 -9.97 19.45
N LEU A 34 -16.94 -10.31 20.12
CA LEU A 34 -17.77 -11.49 19.86
C LEU A 34 -19.10 -11.16 19.17
N GLN A 35 -19.34 -9.90 18.82
CA GLN A 35 -20.57 -9.45 18.21
C GLN A 35 -20.59 -9.80 16.71
N GLU A 36 -21.54 -10.64 16.29
CA GLU A 36 -21.64 -11.12 14.89
C GLU A 36 -22.27 -10.07 13.94
N TYR A 37 -23.01 -9.10 14.49
CA TYR A 37 -23.69 -8.04 13.73
C TYR A 37 -23.57 -6.69 14.44
N CYS A 38 -23.25 -5.64 13.70
CA CYS A 38 -23.25 -4.28 14.22
C CYS A 38 -24.69 -3.85 14.55
N LEU A 39 -24.92 -3.46 15.81
CA LEU A 39 -26.26 -3.09 16.30
C LEU A 39 -26.77 -1.75 15.75
N GLU A 40 -25.89 -0.89 15.26
CA GLU A 40 -26.27 0.42 14.69
C GLU A 40 -26.67 0.34 13.22
N CYS A 41 -25.93 -0.41 12.40
CA CYS A 41 -26.13 -0.43 10.94
C CYS A 41 -26.51 -1.79 10.34
N GLY A 42 -26.57 -2.85 11.16
CA GLY A 42 -26.94 -4.20 10.74
C GLY A 42 -25.91 -4.93 9.88
N LEU A 43 -24.69 -4.40 9.74
CA LEU A 43 -23.61 -5.08 9.01
C LEU A 43 -23.16 -6.33 9.78
N ARG A 44 -23.01 -7.47 9.09
CA ARG A 44 -22.37 -8.66 9.67
C ARG A 44 -20.88 -8.40 9.85
N LEU A 45 -20.41 -8.47 11.09
CA LEU A 45 -19.02 -8.18 11.44
C LEU A 45 -18.15 -9.44 11.24
N PRO A 46 -16.89 -9.28 10.81
CA PRO A 46 -15.97 -10.40 10.70
C PRO A 46 -15.60 -10.87 12.11
N VAL A 47 -16.33 -11.86 12.64
CA VAL A 47 -15.94 -12.55 13.87
C VAL A 47 -14.55 -13.16 13.67
N GLN A 48 -13.52 -12.53 14.23
CA GLN A 48 -12.14 -13.04 14.20
C GLN A 48 -11.99 -14.23 15.14
N ARG A 49 -12.69 -15.34 14.84
CA ARG A 49 -12.40 -16.63 15.47
C ARG A 49 -11.21 -17.27 14.77
N GLY A 50 -10.04 -17.17 15.41
CA GLY A 50 -8.89 -18.00 15.05
C GLY A 50 -7.55 -17.43 15.51
N ILE A 51 -6.65 -18.34 15.86
CA ILE A 51 -5.24 -18.01 16.19
C ILE A 51 -4.48 -17.60 14.92
N VAL A 52 -4.92 -18.09 13.76
CA VAL A 52 -4.33 -17.85 12.44
C VAL A 52 -4.35 -16.36 12.02
N PRO A 53 -5.45 -15.61 12.12
CA PRO A 53 -5.44 -14.17 11.81
C PRO A 53 -4.64 -13.32 12.83
N VAL A 54 -4.56 -13.72 14.10
CA VAL A 54 -3.77 -13.01 15.13
C VAL A 54 -2.27 -13.16 14.87
N LEU A 55 -1.79 -14.36 14.52
CA LEU A 55 -0.39 -14.54 14.12
C LEU A 55 -0.10 -13.86 12.77
N ALA A 56 -1.05 -13.86 11.84
CA ALA A 56 -0.88 -13.22 10.53
C ALA A 56 -0.78 -11.69 10.65
N THR A 57 -1.48 -11.05 11.59
CA THR A 57 -1.39 -9.59 11.83
C THR A 57 -0.12 -9.21 12.59
N ALA A 58 0.31 -10.02 13.57
CA ALA A 58 1.56 -9.80 14.29
C ALA A 58 2.79 -9.93 13.38
N TRP A 59 2.79 -10.90 12.45
CA TRP A 59 3.90 -11.10 11.51
C TRP A 59 3.92 -10.03 10.38
N ARG A 60 2.75 -9.52 9.99
CA ARG A 60 2.61 -8.37 9.07
C ARG A 60 3.26 -7.08 9.60
N ARG A 61 3.27 -6.88 10.92
CA ARG A 61 3.95 -5.74 11.55
C ARG A 61 5.49 -5.86 11.57
N ARG A 62 6.04 -7.08 11.52
CA ARG A 62 7.49 -7.32 11.60
C ARG A 62 8.18 -7.30 10.22
N PHE A 63 7.49 -7.71 9.15
CA PHE A 63 8.03 -7.74 7.79
C PHE A 63 7.12 -6.96 6.82
N SER A 64 7.26 -5.63 6.83
CA SER A 64 6.46 -4.65 6.07
C SER A 64 6.61 -4.73 4.53
N ARG A 65 7.42 -5.65 4.00
CA ARG A 65 7.57 -5.92 2.56
C ARG A 65 7.15 -7.35 2.23
N TYR A 66 5.90 -7.68 2.54
CA TYR A 66 5.35 -9.02 2.28
C TYR A 66 4.65 -9.04 0.91
N PRO A 67 5.19 -9.73 -0.11
CA PRO A 67 4.59 -9.80 -1.43
C PRO A 67 3.54 -10.90 -1.44
N GLY A 68 2.28 -10.51 -1.22
CA GLY A 68 1.10 -11.25 -1.66
C GLY A 68 0.82 -12.59 -0.99
N ASP A 69 -0.44 -13.01 -1.07
CA ASP A 69 -1.00 -14.25 -0.50
C ASP A 69 -0.38 -15.56 -1.04
N TRP A 70 0.71 -15.49 -1.81
CA TRP A 70 1.48 -16.61 -2.39
C TRP A 70 2.32 -17.36 -1.35
N ILE A 71 2.77 -16.72 -0.25
CA ILE A 71 3.77 -17.38 0.62
C ILE A 71 3.12 -18.50 1.41
N TRP A 72 1.85 -18.38 1.76
CA TRP A 72 1.14 -19.44 2.48
C TRP A 72 0.98 -20.72 1.66
N PRO A 73 0.53 -20.70 0.39
CA PRO A 73 0.52 -21.90 -0.43
C PRO A 73 1.93 -22.43 -0.72
N VAL A 74 2.94 -21.56 -0.92
CA VAL A 74 4.34 -22.00 -1.11
C VAL A 74 4.94 -22.63 0.16
N LEU A 75 4.67 -22.06 1.33
CA LEU A 75 5.09 -22.60 2.63
C LEU A 75 4.37 -23.91 2.91
N GLY A 76 3.06 -23.98 2.61
CA GLY A 76 2.28 -25.21 2.69
C GLY A 76 2.87 -26.30 1.78
N LEU A 77 3.18 -25.96 0.53
CA LEU A 77 3.87 -26.87 -0.41
C LEU A 77 5.25 -27.27 0.10
N LEU A 78 6.03 -26.36 0.68
CA LEU A 78 7.34 -26.68 1.26
C LEU A 78 7.24 -27.63 2.45
N ILE A 79 6.25 -27.44 3.34
CA ILE A 79 6.02 -28.36 4.46
C ILE A 79 5.60 -29.73 3.94
N ILE A 80 4.68 -29.80 2.97
CA ILE A 80 4.29 -31.06 2.32
C ILE A 80 5.49 -31.73 1.65
N ALA A 81 6.33 -30.96 0.94
CA ALA A 81 7.54 -31.46 0.30
C ALA A 81 8.60 -31.93 1.32
N ALA A 82 8.76 -31.23 2.45
CA ALA A 82 9.67 -31.63 3.52
C ALA A 82 9.19 -32.92 4.22
N LEU A 83 7.88 -33.07 4.44
CA LEU A 83 7.29 -34.30 4.97
C LEU A 83 7.44 -35.46 3.98
N ALA A 84 7.18 -35.23 2.69
CA ALA A 84 7.41 -36.22 1.63
C ALA A 84 8.90 -36.58 1.49
N GLY A 85 9.79 -35.60 1.63
CA GLY A 85 11.23 -35.77 1.65
C GLY A 85 11.70 -36.60 2.84
N ALA A 86 11.17 -36.36 4.05
CA ALA A 86 11.47 -37.17 5.23
C ALA A 86 11.05 -38.63 5.02
N VAL A 87 9.88 -38.88 4.44
CA VAL A 87 9.41 -40.23 4.08
C VAL A 87 10.32 -40.88 3.03
N ALA A 88 10.79 -40.11 2.03
CA ALA A 88 11.73 -40.61 1.04
C ALA A 88 13.16 -40.88 1.59
N ILE A 89 13.61 -40.11 2.58
CA ILE A 89 14.90 -40.30 3.26
C ILE A 89 14.86 -41.55 4.14
N LEU A 90 13.76 -41.79 4.85
CA LEU A 90 13.51 -43.04 5.59
C LEU A 90 13.43 -44.27 4.66
N ALA A 91 13.04 -44.09 3.40
CA ALA A 91 13.04 -45.16 2.40
C ALA A 91 14.39 -45.34 1.67
N ARG A 92 15.27 -44.33 1.68
CA ARG A 92 16.56 -44.34 0.96
C ARG A 92 17.78 -44.60 1.83
N SER A 93 17.64 -44.73 3.14
CA SER A 93 18.75 -45.15 4.03
C SER A 93 19.18 -46.62 3.84
N GLY A 94 18.77 -47.27 2.75
CA GLY A 94 19.17 -48.62 2.36
C GLY A 94 19.95 -48.69 1.05
N THR A 95 20.51 -47.60 0.53
CA THR A 95 21.38 -47.67 -0.67
C THR A 95 22.47 -46.61 -0.62
N ASP A 96 23.65 -47.07 -0.21
CA ASP A 96 24.88 -46.29 -0.14
C ASP A 96 25.45 -45.87 -1.52
N GLU A 97 26.18 -44.76 -1.45
CA GLU A 97 27.30 -44.34 -2.30
C GLU A 97 27.14 -44.24 -3.83
N SER A 98 27.29 -43.01 -4.34
CA SER A 98 28.57 -42.61 -4.95
C SER A 98 28.59 -41.12 -5.23
N ALA A 99 29.44 -40.43 -4.48
CA ALA A 99 29.83 -39.06 -4.74
C ALA A 99 30.61 -38.99 -6.07
N THR A 100 30.14 -38.16 -7.00
CA THR A 100 30.95 -37.70 -8.13
C THR A 100 30.53 -36.29 -8.44
N LYS A 101 31.36 -35.30 -8.10
CA LYS A 101 31.89 -34.32 -9.08
C LYS A 101 32.93 -33.37 -8.45
N THR A 102 34.18 -33.76 -8.65
CA THR A 102 35.30 -32.97 -9.19
C THR A 102 35.24 -31.44 -9.15
N ARG A 103 36.28 -30.87 -8.53
CA ARG A 103 36.77 -29.48 -8.63
C ARG A 103 37.72 -29.31 -9.82
N ALA A 104 37.64 -28.18 -10.54
CA ALA A 104 38.69 -27.52 -11.33
C ALA A 104 38.15 -26.09 -11.66
N GLU A 105 38.69 -24.97 -11.19
CA GLU A 105 40.00 -24.30 -11.42
C GLU A 105 40.09 -23.51 -12.75
N THR A 106 40.05 -22.16 -12.60
CA THR A 106 40.78 -21.05 -13.26
C THR A 106 41.13 -21.09 -14.76
N GLN A 107 40.77 -20.02 -15.50
CA GLN A 107 41.75 -19.12 -16.18
C GLN A 107 41.16 -17.87 -16.88
N GLU A 108 41.86 -16.74 -16.66
CA GLU A 108 42.11 -15.53 -17.49
C GLU A 108 42.27 -15.82 -19.01
N THR A 109 42.21 -14.94 -20.01
CA THR A 109 42.49 -13.50 -20.26
C THR A 109 41.95 -13.18 -21.69
N VAL A 110 41.31 -12.02 -21.99
CA VAL A 110 41.79 -10.82 -22.77
C VAL A 110 42.08 -11.07 -24.29
N PRO A 111 42.05 -10.13 -25.29
CA PRO A 111 41.59 -8.72 -25.43
C PRO A 111 40.75 -8.37 -26.71
N LEU A 112 40.45 -7.06 -26.83
CA LEU A 112 40.58 -6.19 -28.03
C LEU A 112 39.39 -5.96 -28.97
N GLY A 113 39.02 -4.68 -29.09
CA GLY A 113 38.19 -4.11 -30.14
C GLY A 113 38.37 -2.61 -30.22
N THR A 114 39.48 -2.19 -30.84
CA THR A 114 39.85 -0.83 -31.20
C THR A 114 38.81 -0.15 -32.10
N GLY A 115 38.46 1.09 -31.79
CA GLY A 115 37.71 1.98 -32.67
C GLY A 115 38.11 3.44 -32.43
N THR A 116 39.17 3.87 -33.10
CA THR A 116 39.63 5.27 -33.17
C THR A 116 38.97 5.97 -34.38
N GLY A 117 38.54 7.22 -34.22
CA GLY A 117 38.20 8.13 -35.32
C GLY A 117 37.38 9.33 -34.84
N THR A 118 38.00 10.37 -34.30
CA THR A 118 38.34 11.64 -34.98
C THR A 118 37.20 12.67 -35.00
N ALA A 119 37.43 13.71 -34.18
CA ALA A 119 37.13 15.15 -34.36
C ALA A 119 35.91 15.60 -35.17
N SER A 120 35.06 16.42 -34.54
CA SER A 120 34.75 17.76 -35.08
C SER A 120 34.15 18.66 -34.00
N LEU A 121 34.87 19.73 -33.62
CA LEU A 121 34.26 20.93 -33.07
C LEU A 121 33.62 21.71 -34.23
N PRO A 122 32.46 22.30 -34.00
CA PRO A 122 32.33 23.71 -34.32
C PRO A 122 31.95 24.54 -33.09
N ALA A 123 32.72 25.61 -32.90
CA ALA A 123 32.31 26.75 -32.11
C ALA A 123 31.06 27.37 -32.73
N VAL A 124 30.03 27.59 -31.92
CA VAL A 124 28.97 28.55 -32.24
C VAL A 124 28.96 29.59 -31.14
N THR A 125 29.39 30.78 -31.51
CA THR A 125 29.20 32.03 -30.80
C THR A 125 27.70 32.35 -30.79
N GLU A 126 27.07 32.33 -29.62
CA GLU A 126 25.76 32.96 -29.44
C GLU A 126 25.91 34.17 -28.51
N THR A 127 26.12 35.32 -29.15
CA THR A 127 25.79 36.63 -28.60
C THR A 127 24.26 36.71 -28.55
N SER A 128 23.65 36.43 -27.40
CA SER A 128 22.24 36.76 -27.15
C SER A 128 22.15 38.07 -26.39
N THR A 129 21.64 39.06 -27.11
CA THR A 129 21.31 40.41 -26.68
C THR A 129 20.39 40.40 -25.46
N LEU A 130 20.70 41.27 -24.51
CA LEU A 130 19.87 41.65 -23.36
C LEU A 130 18.50 42.18 -23.84
N PRO A 131 17.40 41.82 -23.16
CA PRO A 131 16.34 42.80 -22.95
C PRO A 131 15.98 42.93 -21.46
N THR A 132 16.08 44.18 -21.01
CA THR A 132 15.18 44.85 -20.07
C THR A 132 14.81 44.11 -18.78
N GLU A 133 15.59 44.43 -17.76
CA GLU A 133 15.20 44.54 -16.35
C GLU A 133 13.77 45.09 -16.22
N SER A 134 12.83 44.22 -15.88
CA SER A 134 11.53 44.62 -15.33
C SER A 134 11.65 44.56 -13.82
N THR A 135 11.50 45.71 -13.19
CA THR A 135 11.38 45.95 -11.76
C THR A 135 10.50 44.89 -11.08
N PRO A 136 10.94 44.26 -9.97
CA PRO A 136 10.05 43.42 -9.19
C PRO A 136 8.97 44.29 -8.56
N THR A 137 7.73 44.11 -9.03
CA THR A 137 6.55 44.53 -8.28
C THR A 137 6.47 43.64 -7.06
N THR A 138 6.56 44.24 -5.87
CA THR A 138 6.34 43.60 -4.58
C THR A 138 4.99 42.87 -4.58
N ALA A 139 5.04 41.55 -4.73
CA ALA A 139 3.89 40.68 -4.50
C ALA A 139 3.60 40.67 -2.98
N PRO A 140 2.33 40.77 -2.55
CA PRO A 140 1.99 40.58 -1.15
C PRO A 140 2.44 39.18 -0.71
N GLU A 141 3.16 39.15 0.39
CA GLU A 141 3.68 37.97 1.08
C GLU A 141 2.54 36.97 1.30
N GLN A 142 2.51 35.90 0.49
CA GLN A 142 1.55 34.81 0.67
C GLN A 142 1.84 34.16 2.03
N PRO A 143 0.83 33.98 2.91
CA PRO A 143 0.99 33.25 4.15
C PRO A 143 1.62 31.87 3.87
N PRO A 144 2.48 31.36 4.78
CA PRO A 144 3.08 30.05 4.62
C PRO A 144 1.98 29.01 4.37
N PRO A 145 2.20 28.05 3.43
CA PRO A 145 1.20 27.05 3.10
C PRO A 145 0.76 26.34 4.38
N PRO A 146 -0.56 26.15 4.59
CA PRO A 146 -1.05 25.42 5.75
C PRO A 146 -0.42 24.02 5.76
N PRO A 147 -0.14 23.46 6.96
CA PRO A 147 0.37 22.11 7.06
C PRO A 147 -0.53 21.15 6.26
N PRO A 148 0.04 20.17 5.55
CA PRO A 148 -0.75 19.26 4.71
C PRO A 148 -1.85 18.65 5.58
N SER A 149 -3.10 18.93 5.21
CA SER A 149 -4.24 18.30 5.85
C SER A 149 -4.07 16.80 5.70
N ASN A 150 -4.03 16.06 6.81
CA ASN A 150 -3.96 14.60 6.84
C ASN A 150 -5.29 13.95 6.37
N GLN A 151 -6.00 14.63 5.48
CA GLN A 151 -7.29 14.29 4.94
C GLN A 151 -7.09 13.80 3.52
N LEU A 152 -7.76 12.71 3.18
CA LEU A 152 -7.79 12.25 1.80
C LEU A 152 -8.57 13.27 0.96
N THR A 153 -8.09 13.50 -0.25
CA THR A 153 -8.75 14.34 -1.24
C THR A 153 -9.90 13.55 -1.88
N GLU A 154 -11.09 14.15 -1.90
CA GLU A 154 -12.23 13.59 -2.60
C GLU A 154 -12.22 14.05 -4.06
N TRP A 155 -12.56 13.15 -4.99
CA TRP A 155 -12.70 13.54 -6.39
C TRP A 155 -13.91 14.47 -6.55
N PRO A 156 -13.79 15.62 -7.22
CA PRO A 156 -14.91 16.53 -7.40
C PRO A 156 -16.05 15.84 -8.18
N ALA A 157 -17.22 15.74 -7.56
CA ALA A 157 -18.35 15.04 -8.15
C ALA A 157 -18.77 15.66 -9.49
N GLY A 158 -19.02 14.81 -10.48
CA GLY A 158 -19.47 15.23 -11.82
C GLY A 158 -18.45 16.02 -12.63
N GLN A 159 -17.17 16.02 -12.24
CA GLN A 159 -16.11 16.65 -13.00
C GLN A 159 -15.23 15.62 -13.71
N ASN A 160 -14.96 15.91 -14.97
CA ASN A 160 -13.98 15.18 -15.76
C ASN A 160 -12.60 15.78 -15.50
N GLY A 161 -11.58 14.94 -15.49
CA GLY A 161 -10.23 15.39 -15.25
C GLY A 161 -9.21 14.29 -15.44
N TRP A 162 -7.95 14.63 -15.22
CA TRP A 162 -6.83 13.70 -15.28
C TRP A 162 -6.27 13.48 -13.89
N THR A 163 -5.86 12.27 -13.61
CA THR A 163 -5.23 11.90 -12.34
C THR A 163 -4.10 10.91 -12.56
N ILE A 164 -3.25 10.77 -11.56
CA ILE A 164 -2.23 9.72 -11.52
C ILE A 164 -2.79 8.58 -10.69
N VAL A 165 -3.02 7.43 -11.34
CA VAL A 165 -3.41 6.19 -10.66
C VAL A 165 -2.16 5.58 -10.04
N LEU A 166 -2.16 5.46 -8.72
CA LEU A 166 -1.06 4.87 -7.95
C LEU A 166 -1.23 3.35 -7.82
N SER A 167 -2.46 2.90 -7.55
CA SER A 167 -2.81 1.50 -7.36
C SER A 167 -4.29 1.27 -7.65
N SER A 168 -4.62 0.06 -8.12
CA SER A 168 -6.00 -0.39 -8.34
C SER A 168 -6.25 -1.63 -7.49
N ILE A 169 -7.14 -1.51 -6.50
CA ILE A 169 -7.39 -2.55 -5.49
C ILE A 169 -8.76 -3.17 -5.78
N PRO A 170 -8.88 -4.49 -5.94
CA PRO A 170 -10.18 -5.12 -6.16
C PRO A 170 -11.17 -4.80 -5.03
N GLN A 171 -12.43 -4.55 -5.37
CA GLN A 171 -13.48 -4.28 -4.37
C GLN A 171 -13.68 -5.43 -3.39
N SER A 172 -13.33 -6.67 -3.76
CA SER A 172 -13.31 -7.83 -2.86
C SER A 172 -12.37 -7.66 -1.66
N GLY A 173 -11.33 -6.83 -1.79
CA GLY A 173 -10.43 -6.46 -0.69
C GLY A 173 -10.98 -5.37 0.23
N GLY A 174 -12.13 -4.77 -0.11
CA GLY A 174 -12.81 -3.74 0.69
C GLY A 174 -12.21 -2.34 0.60
N ARG A 175 -13.03 -1.33 0.95
CA ARG A 175 -12.64 0.10 0.89
C ARG A 175 -11.52 0.45 1.87
N THR A 176 -11.48 -0.18 3.04
CA THR A 176 -10.45 0.04 4.07
C THR A 176 -9.04 -0.23 3.55
N THR A 177 -8.87 -1.26 2.70
CA THR A 177 -7.57 -1.58 2.08
C THR A 177 -7.09 -0.43 1.18
N ALA A 178 -8.01 0.14 0.40
CA ALA A 178 -7.70 1.29 -0.45
C ALA A 178 -7.39 2.57 0.35
N LEU A 179 -8.12 2.81 1.44
CA LEU A 179 -7.85 3.93 2.34
C LEU A 179 -6.47 3.81 3.01
N ASN A 180 -6.06 2.61 3.39
CA ASN A 180 -4.73 2.36 3.96
C ASN A 180 -3.62 2.62 2.93
N GLU A 181 -3.82 2.20 1.68
CA GLU A 181 -2.85 2.46 0.61
C GLU A 181 -2.79 3.95 0.24
N ALA A 182 -3.92 4.65 0.19
CA ALA A 182 -3.96 6.10 0.03
C ALA A 182 -3.22 6.83 1.17
N ARG A 183 -3.38 6.40 2.42
CA ARG A 183 -2.64 6.98 3.56
C ARG A 183 -1.14 6.72 3.46
N LYS A 184 -0.73 5.56 2.96
CA LYS A 184 0.67 5.27 2.68
C LYS A 184 1.24 6.18 1.59
N ALA A 185 0.48 6.44 0.53
CA ALA A 185 0.86 7.40 -0.52
C ALA A 185 1.02 8.83 0.04
N MET A 186 0.10 9.29 0.89
CA MET A 186 0.23 10.59 1.57
C MET A 186 1.49 10.64 2.44
N ASN A 187 1.76 9.59 3.23
CA ASN A 187 2.95 9.49 4.07
C ASN A 187 4.26 9.44 3.26
N ALA A 188 4.20 9.06 1.99
CA ALA A 188 5.33 9.10 1.07
C ALA A 188 5.57 10.50 0.46
N GLY A 189 4.76 11.50 0.82
CA GLY A 189 4.89 12.88 0.36
C GLY A 189 4.09 13.20 -0.90
N LEU A 190 3.21 12.31 -1.34
CA LEU A 190 2.30 12.62 -2.45
C LEU A 190 1.17 13.53 -1.97
N THR A 191 0.85 14.55 -2.76
CA THR A 191 -0.24 15.48 -2.48
C THR A 191 -1.54 15.03 -3.15
N ASP A 192 -2.66 15.58 -2.67
CA ASP A 192 -3.98 15.42 -3.27
C ASP A 192 -4.37 13.95 -3.50
N VAL A 193 -4.09 13.11 -2.50
CA VAL A 193 -4.27 11.66 -2.59
C VAL A 193 -5.67 11.27 -2.13
N GLY A 194 -6.33 10.40 -2.90
CA GLY A 194 -7.67 9.94 -2.58
C GLY A 194 -7.96 8.53 -3.05
N VAL A 195 -9.21 8.10 -2.85
CA VAL A 195 -9.72 6.81 -3.32
C VAL A 195 -11.00 7.04 -4.12
N LEU A 196 -11.02 6.60 -5.37
CA LEU A 196 -12.22 6.56 -6.21
C LEU A 196 -12.83 5.16 -6.20
N ASP A 197 -14.16 5.09 -6.25
CA ASP A 197 -14.87 3.87 -6.64
C ASP A 197 -14.94 3.80 -8.17
N SER A 198 -14.29 2.80 -8.78
CA SER A 198 -14.21 2.69 -10.24
C SER A 198 -15.56 2.47 -10.91
N SER A 199 -16.58 2.01 -10.18
CA SER A 199 -17.93 1.82 -10.71
C SER A 199 -18.66 3.12 -11.00
N GLN A 200 -18.21 4.24 -10.44
CA GLN A 200 -18.82 5.56 -10.63
C GLN A 200 -18.33 6.27 -11.90
N PHE A 201 -17.32 5.72 -12.57
CA PHE A 201 -16.68 6.34 -13.72
C PHE A 201 -16.68 5.39 -14.91
N SER A 202 -17.20 5.86 -16.03
CA SER A 202 -17.28 5.10 -17.28
C SER A 202 -15.90 4.82 -17.87
N SER A 203 -14.95 5.73 -17.61
CA SER A 203 -13.57 5.59 -18.06
C SER A 203 -12.78 4.55 -17.25
N LEU A 204 -13.31 4.00 -16.16
CA LEU A 204 -12.59 3.03 -15.34
C LEU A 204 -13.22 1.63 -15.45
N HIS A 205 -12.39 0.61 -15.22
CA HIS A 205 -12.91 -0.75 -15.14
C HIS A 205 -13.63 -0.93 -13.81
N SER A 206 -14.91 -1.27 -13.85
CA SER A 206 -15.73 -1.51 -12.65
C SER A 206 -15.16 -2.64 -11.78
N GLY A 207 -15.39 -2.59 -10.47
CA GLY A 207 -14.95 -3.65 -9.55
C GLY A 207 -13.67 -3.32 -8.77
N TYR A 208 -13.20 -2.07 -8.79
CA TYR A 208 -11.97 -1.64 -8.16
C TYR A 208 -12.15 -0.36 -7.33
N PHE A 209 -11.33 -0.23 -6.29
CA PHE A 209 -11.03 1.05 -5.65
C PHE A 209 -9.70 1.55 -6.22
N VAL A 210 -9.73 2.73 -6.84
CA VAL A 210 -8.57 3.35 -7.47
C VAL A 210 -7.97 4.34 -6.49
N VAL A 211 -6.71 4.12 -6.11
CA VAL A 211 -5.94 5.07 -5.32
C VAL A 211 -5.26 6.03 -6.28
N PHE A 212 -5.50 7.33 -6.10
CA PHE A 212 -5.04 8.36 -7.02
C PHE A 212 -4.24 9.44 -6.30
N SER A 213 -3.48 10.24 -7.06
CA SER A 213 -2.85 11.46 -6.58
C SER A 213 -3.01 12.57 -7.63
N GLY A 214 -3.42 13.75 -7.16
CA GLY A 214 -3.60 14.93 -8.00
C GLY A 214 -4.91 14.91 -8.78
N ILE A 215 -5.45 16.12 -8.98
CA ILE A 215 -6.58 16.38 -9.87
C ILE A 215 -6.09 17.43 -10.87
N PHE A 216 -5.99 17.04 -12.13
CA PHE A 216 -5.40 17.85 -13.18
C PHE A 216 -6.43 18.16 -14.28
N ASN A 217 -6.36 19.37 -14.82
CA ASN A 217 -7.25 19.79 -15.90
C ASN A 217 -6.76 19.35 -17.29
N SER A 218 -5.52 18.86 -17.38
CA SER A 218 -4.92 18.40 -18.64
C SER A 218 -4.02 17.18 -18.44
N GLU A 219 -3.94 16.35 -19.48
CA GLU A 219 -3.05 15.20 -19.51
C GLU A 219 -1.57 15.59 -19.36
N GLN A 220 -1.17 16.71 -19.99
CA GLN A 220 0.21 17.18 -19.94
C GLN A 220 0.63 17.52 -18.50
N GLN A 221 -0.23 18.21 -17.75
CA GLN A 221 0.02 18.52 -16.34
C GLN A 221 0.13 17.26 -15.48
N ALA A 222 -0.73 16.28 -15.71
CA ALA A 222 -0.68 14.99 -15.02
C ALA A 222 0.61 14.22 -15.35
N ARG A 223 1.06 14.25 -16.61
CA ARG A 223 2.31 13.62 -17.05
C ARG A 223 3.54 14.27 -16.42
N THR A 224 3.57 15.59 -16.28
CA THR A 224 4.67 16.28 -15.57
C THR A 224 4.74 15.89 -14.09
N ALA A 225 3.59 15.67 -13.43
CA ALA A 225 3.54 15.23 -12.05
C ALA A 225 3.81 13.71 -11.87
N LEU A 226 3.69 12.92 -12.94
CA LEU A 226 3.87 11.47 -12.92
C LEU A 226 5.29 11.07 -12.45
N ASP A 227 6.31 11.80 -12.89
CA ASP A 227 7.70 11.48 -12.56
C ASP A 227 7.95 11.48 -11.04
N THR A 228 7.32 12.41 -10.31
CA THR A 228 7.37 12.46 -8.85
C THR A 228 6.68 11.25 -8.23
N ALA A 229 5.52 10.84 -8.75
CA ALA A 229 4.79 9.68 -8.26
C ALA A 229 5.54 8.37 -8.53
N GLN A 230 6.21 8.24 -9.67
CA GLN A 230 6.95 7.03 -10.07
C GLN A 230 8.12 6.69 -9.16
N GLY A 231 8.71 7.67 -8.49
CA GLY A 231 9.76 7.44 -7.49
C GLY A 231 9.30 6.53 -6.34
N THR A 232 8.02 6.60 -5.96
CA THR A 232 7.43 5.77 -4.89
C THR A 232 6.54 4.65 -5.45
N TYR A 233 5.83 4.93 -6.55
CA TYR A 233 4.88 4.05 -7.21
C TYR A 233 5.30 3.80 -8.67
N PRO A 234 6.21 2.84 -8.93
CA PRO A 234 6.77 2.62 -10.26
C PRO A 234 5.77 2.16 -11.32
N GLN A 235 4.60 1.71 -10.90
CA GLN A 235 3.50 1.27 -11.77
C GLN A 235 2.43 2.36 -11.93
N SER A 236 2.69 3.57 -11.43
CA SER A 236 1.76 4.67 -11.59
C SER A 236 1.63 5.10 -13.05
N TYR A 237 0.43 5.49 -13.42
CA TYR A 237 0.13 5.94 -14.78
C TYR A 237 -0.96 7.01 -14.77
N VAL A 238 -0.98 7.82 -15.82
CA VAL A 238 -1.97 8.89 -16.00
C VAL A 238 -3.27 8.29 -16.56
N ARG A 239 -4.40 8.65 -15.96
CA ARG A 239 -5.74 8.22 -16.41
C ARG A 239 -6.71 9.39 -16.41
N GLN A 240 -7.57 9.43 -17.42
CA GLN A 240 -8.71 10.32 -17.46
C GLN A 240 -9.88 9.73 -16.66
N ILE A 241 -10.55 10.57 -15.89
CA ILE A 241 -11.72 10.26 -15.08
C ILE A 241 -12.92 10.94 -15.73
N GLU A 242 -13.94 10.15 -16.10
CA GLU A 242 -15.19 10.57 -16.77
C GLU A 242 -16.39 9.70 -16.37
#